data_AF-A0A0D0ANB1-F1
#
_entry.id   AF-A0A0D0ANB1-F1
#
_cell.length_a   1.000
_cell.length_b   1.000
_cell.length_c   1.000
_cell.angle_alpha   90.00
_cell.angle_beta   90.00
_cell.angle_gamma   90.00
#
_symmetry.space_group_name_H-M   'P 1'
#
loop_
_entity.id
_entity.type
_entity.pdbx_description
1 polymer ?
#
loop_
_entity_poly.entity_id
_entity_poly.type
_entity_poly.pdbx_seq_one_letter_code
_entity_poly.pdbx_strand_id
1 'polypeptide(L)'
;MKDWNEGGVVFEETWDAVVITTVWFDNPHFPDVPGLQELQQKQPNKVQHAMNWMGPQGDYEGKRVLVIGNANSANEMAAQLAPVAQTPIYRSTRRISVFPSLPDTRIQDIGPISRYTINDNDKITAHVKDGTTVENIDIVLFGTGYYPHVPYLRVLHPDPQTCARKLVPLTSRTTVPTRIPSLHNQIIYAYNPTLAFIGAPTSFIPFTLADLTSTWLSLAWSGLILIPPTPKARLAYEQGRLRTLAEQRSESDNPSDLINFHFLGRYEMEYARGLREDIVMVRDGLDGVLARWDDDQDGRRFAMYAKKLESLFISAGVEREIDVNAT
;
A
#
# COMPACT_ATOMS: atom_id res chain seq x y z
N MET A 1 -4.77 -26.83 -1.49
CA MET A 1 -3.89 -26.03 -0.61
C MET A 1 -2.60 -26.79 -0.36
N LYS A 2 -1.51 -26.12 0.04
CA LYS A 2 -0.25 -26.76 0.42
C LYS A 2 -0.02 -26.56 1.91
N ASP A 3 -0.01 -27.62 2.70
CA ASP A 3 0.27 -27.56 4.13
C ASP A 3 1.78 -27.58 4.37
N TRP A 4 2.34 -26.45 4.74
CA TRP A 4 3.77 -26.35 5.04
C TRP A 4 4.15 -26.91 6.42
N ASN A 5 3.19 -27.12 7.32
CA ASN A 5 3.42 -27.83 8.59
C ASN A 5 3.60 -29.33 8.38
N GLU A 6 3.00 -29.87 7.31
CA GLU A 6 3.11 -31.28 6.91
C GLU A 6 4.07 -31.48 5.73
N GLY A 7 5.21 -30.77 5.71
CA GLY A 7 6.23 -30.97 4.68
C GLY A 7 5.80 -30.57 3.26
N GLY A 8 4.74 -29.78 3.13
CA GLY A 8 4.23 -29.31 1.85
C GLY A 8 3.26 -30.27 1.17
N VAL A 9 2.58 -31.14 1.92
CA VAL A 9 1.51 -32.00 1.39
C VAL A 9 0.42 -31.14 0.73
N VAL A 10 -0.05 -31.59 -0.43
CA VAL A 10 -1.13 -30.93 -1.17
C VAL A 10 -2.43 -31.67 -0.89
N PHE A 11 -3.45 -30.93 -0.47
CA PHE A 11 -4.78 -31.46 -0.18
C PHE A 11 -5.86 -30.52 -0.72
N GLU A 12 -7.09 -31.02 -0.80
CA GLU A 12 -8.26 -30.29 -1.29
C GLU A 12 -9.37 -30.33 -0.26
N GLU A 13 -10.06 -29.20 -0.10
CA GLU A 13 -11.21 -29.06 0.78
C GLU A 13 -12.27 -28.18 0.13
N THR A 14 -13.52 -28.40 0.53
CA THR A 14 -14.67 -27.60 0.10
C THR A 14 -15.22 -26.86 1.31
N TRP A 15 -15.50 -25.57 1.11
CA TRP A 15 -16.02 -24.66 2.12
C TRP A 15 -17.22 -23.90 1.54
N ASP A 16 -18.24 -23.63 2.37
CA ASP A 16 -19.41 -22.86 1.96
C ASP A 16 -19.06 -21.41 1.63
N ALA A 17 -18.09 -20.85 2.37
CA ALA A 17 -17.59 -19.50 2.21
C ALA A 17 -16.08 -19.43 2.46
N VAL A 18 -15.42 -18.46 1.82
CA VAL A 18 -13.97 -18.25 1.89
C VAL A 18 -13.69 -16.76 2.13
N VAL A 19 -12.86 -16.46 3.12
CA VAL A 19 -12.33 -15.12 3.38
C VAL A 19 -10.87 -15.07 2.99
N ILE A 20 -10.51 -14.12 2.13
CA ILE A 20 -9.13 -13.87 1.72
C ILE A 20 -8.55 -12.74 2.56
N THR A 21 -7.41 -13.00 3.21
CA THR A 21 -6.73 -12.04 4.11
C THR A 21 -5.29 -11.72 3.70
N THR A 22 -4.83 -12.24 2.54
CA THR A 22 -3.43 -12.10 2.08
C THR A 22 -3.32 -11.15 0.88
N VAL A 23 -3.95 -9.98 0.95
CA VAL A 23 -4.09 -9.08 -0.22
C VAL A 23 -2.81 -8.29 -0.52
N TRP A 24 -2.14 -7.78 0.52
CA TRP A 24 -1.08 -6.78 0.41
C TRP A 24 0.30 -7.30 0.82
N PHE A 25 1.31 -6.49 0.51
CA PHE A 25 2.68 -6.54 1.02
C PHE A 25 3.56 -7.71 0.59
N ASP A 26 3.04 -8.67 -0.18
CA ASP A 26 3.84 -9.74 -0.83
C ASP A 26 4.21 -9.44 -2.29
N ASN A 27 3.71 -8.32 -2.83
CA ASN A 27 3.78 -8.00 -4.26
C ASN A 27 4.47 -6.65 -4.48
N PRO A 28 5.81 -6.61 -4.59
CA PRO A 28 6.58 -5.36 -4.62
C PRO A 28 6.31 -4.59 -5.91
N HIS A 29 6.16 -3.27 -5.80
CA HIS A 29 5.97 -2.40 -6.95
C HIS A 29 7.31 -1.74 -7.34
N PHE A 30 7.79 -2.03 -8.54
CA PHE A 30 8.91 -1.32 -9.16
C PHE A 30 8.38 -0.39 -10.26
N PRO A 31 8.80 0.89 -10.29
CA PRO A 31 8.38 1.81 -11.33
C PRO A 31 9.01 1.45 -12.68
N ASP A 32 8.32 1.77 -13.77
CA ASP A 32 8.90 1.64 -15.11
C ASP A 32 9.88 2.81 -15.37
N VAL A 33 11.18 2.54 -15.22
CA VAL A 33 12.26 3.50 -15.41
C VAL A 33 13.29 2.89 -16.37
N PRO A 34 13.67 3.59 -17.46
CA PRO A 34 14.69 3.11 -18.38
C PRO A 34 15.96 2.62 -17.67
N GLY A 35 16.45 1.44 -18.07
CA GLY A 35 17.64 0.80 -17.49
C GLY A 35 17.38 0.01 -16.19
N LEU A 36 16.23 0.17 -15.51
CA LEU A 36 15.97 -0.57 -14.27
C LEU A 36 15.85 -2.08 -14.50
N GLN A 37 15.17 -2.50 -15.57
CA GLN A 37 15.02 -3.92 -15.90
C GLN A 37 16.37 -4.58 -16.18
N GLU A 38 17.23 -3.92 -16.96
CA GLU A 38 18.59 -4.37 -17.23
C GLU A 38 19.41 -4.46 -15.94
N LEU A 39 19.28 -3.47 -15.07
CA LEU A 39 19.93 -3.44 -13.77
C LEU A 39 19.51 -4.61 -12.87
N GLN A 40 18.20 -4.89 -12.80
CA GLN A 40 17.67 -6.03 -12.04
C GLN A 40 18.17 -7.37 -12.59
N GLN A 41 18.32 -7.50 -13.91
CA GLN A 41 18.82 -8.72 -14.55
C GLN A 41 20.32 -8.92 -14.32
N LYS A 42 21.13 -7.87 -14.49
CA LYS A 42 22.60 -7.95 -14.36
C LYS A 42 23.07 -7.96 -12.91
N GLN A 43 22.39 -7.24 -12.02
CA GLN A 43 22.83 -7.01 -10.65
C GLN A 43 21.68 -7.15 -9.63
N PRO A 44 21.00 -8.32 -9.56
CA PRO A 44 19.81 -8.51 -8.74
C PRO A 44 20.02 -8.22 -7.25
N ASN A 45 21.22 -8.50 -6.73
CA ASN A 45 21.53 -8.26 -5.31
C ASN A 45 21.71 -6.77 -4.96
N LYS A 46 21.91 -5.90 -5.96
CA LYS A 46 22.07 -4.45 -5.78
C LYS A 46 20.75 -3.69 -5.90
N VAL A 47 19.69 -4.32 -6.40
CA VAL A 47 18.36 -3.73 -6.50
C VAL A 47 17.41 -4.46 -5.57
N GLN A 48 17.07 -3.83 -4.45
CA GLN A 48 16.26 -4.46 -3.43
C GLN A 48 14.98 -3.66 -3.21
N HIS A 49 13.89 -4.35 -2.87
CA HIS A 49 12.67 -3.73 -2.40
C HIS A 49 12.62 -3.78 -0.87
N ALA A 50 11.91 -2.84 -0.25
CA ALA A 50 11.65 -2.83 1.19
C ALA A 50 11.05 -4.16 1.73
N MET A 51 10.44 -4.97 0.86
CA MET A 51 9.90 -6.30 1.19
C MET A 51 10.99 -7.28 1.66
N ASN A 52 12.19 -7.15 1.10
CA ASN A 52 13.32 -8.04 1.38
C ASN A 52 14.36 -7.36 2.28
N TRP A 53 14.05 -6.17 2.81
CA TRP A 53 14.98 -5.42 3.63
C TRP A 53 14.99 -5.99 5.05
N MET A 54 16.18 -6.39 5.50
CA MET A 54 16.38 -7.06 6.79
C MET A 54 16.93 -6.13 7.87
N GLY A 55 17.00 -4.82 7.61
CA GLY A 55 17.56 -3.82 8.50
C GLY A 55 18.98 -3.37 8.14
N PRO A 56 19.56 -2.44 8.93
CA PRO A 56 20.84 -1.81 8.66
C PRO A 56 22.04 -2.71 8.95
N GLN A 57 21.83 -3.87 9.58
CA GLN A 57 22.87 -4.86 9.88
C GLN A 57 23.34 -5.63 8.62
N GLY A 58 22.72 -5.39 7.47
CA GLY A 58 23.24 -5.87 6.20
C GLY A 58 24.61 -5.26 5.87
N ASP A 59 25.23 -5.76 4.81
CA ASP A 59 26.51 -5.25 4.32
C ASP A 59 26.31 -3.90 3.63
N TYR A 60 26.32 -2.81 4.41
CA TYR A 60 26.12 -1.42 3.97
C TYR A 60 27.28 -0.48 4.30
N GLU A 61 28.22 -0.90 5.16
CA GLU A 61 29.35 -0.07 5.58
C GLU A 61 30.22 0.34 4.38
N GLY A 62 30.52 1.64 4.28
CA GLY A 62 31.28 2.20 3.16
C GLY A 62 30.59 2.16 1.80
N LYS A 63 29.33 1.68 1.71
CA LYS A 63 28.58 1.60 0.45
C LYS A 63 27.76 2.85 0.20
N ARG A 64 27.71 3.27 -1.07
CA ARG A 64 26.82 4.35 -1.51
C ARG A 64 25.43 3.81 -1.79
N VAL A 65 24.43 4.30 -1.05
CA VAL A 65 23.05 3.83 -1.14
C VAL A 65 22.15 4.91 -1.74
N LEU A 66 21.30 4.50 -2.69
CA LEU A 66 20.20 5.29 -3.22
C LEU A 66 18.87 4.68 -2.76
N VAL A 67 18.05 5.44 -2.05
CA VAL A 67 16.70 5.06 -1.63
C VAL A 67 15.68 5.71 -2.58
N ILE A 68 14.75 4.92 -3.11
CA ILE A 68 13.67 5.39 -4.00
C ILE A 68 12.36 5.44 -3.24
N GLY A 69 11.75 6.63 -3.18
CA GLY A 69 10.49 6.87 -2.48
C GLY A 69 10.67 7.73 -1.23
N ASN A 70 9.55 8.19 -0.69
CA ASN A 70 9.51 9.10 0.47
C ASN A 70 8.30 8.84 1.39
N ALA A 71 7.79 7.61 1.36
CA ALA A 71 6.80 7.13 2.32
C ALA A 71 7.50 6.41 3.50
N ASN A 72 6.70 5.83 4.40
CA ASN A 72 7.19 5.19 5.63
C ASN A 72 8.42 4.30 5.43
N SER A 73 8.37 3.31 4.52
CA SER A 73 9.50 2.37 4.33
C SER A 73 10.78 3.05 3.82
N ALA A 74 10.67 3.96 2.84
CA ALA A 74 11.82 4.67 2.30
C ALA A 74 12.46 5.60 3.35
N ASN A 75 11.62 6.31 4.12
CA ASN A 75 12.07 7.19 5.18
C ASN A 75 12.80 6.42 6.28
N GLU A 76 12.28 5.25 6.65
CA GLU A 76 12.89 4.39 7.67
C GLU A 76 14.22 3.79 7.19
N MET A 77 14.27 3.26 5.96
CA MET A 77 15.53 2.75 5.40
C MET A 77 16.60 3.84 5.33
N ALA A 78 16.25 5.05 4.88
CA ALA A 78 17.20 6.17 4.83
C ALA A 78 17.69 6.57 6.22
N ALA A 79 16.78 6.66 7.21
CA ALA A 79 17.13 6.99 8.59
C ALA A 79 18.04 5.94 9.24
N GLN A 80 17.74 4.65 9.08
CA GLN A 80 18.53 3.57 9.66
C GLN A 80 19.89 3.38 8.97
N LEU A 81 20.02 3.77 7.69
CA LEU A 81 21.28 3.69 6.96
C LEU A 81 22.17 4.93 7.12
N ALA A 82 21.61 6.09 7.47
CA ALA A 82 22.37 7.31 7.73
C ALA A 82 23.56 7.13 8.71
N PRO A 83 23.46 6.34 9.79
CA PRO A 83 24.60 6.07 10.68
C PRO A 83 25.52 4.92 10.25
N VAL A 84 25.23 4.19 9.16
CA VAL A 84 25.94 2.95 8.79
C VAL A 84 26.62 3.05 7.41
N ALA A 85 25.91 3.52 6.41
CA ALA A 85 26.38 3.54 5.02
C ALA A 85 27.23 4.79 4.71
N GLN A 86 27.82 4.83 3.51
CA GLN A 86 28.53 6.02 3.05
C GLN A 86 27.54 7.19 2.91
N THR A 87 27.83 8.31 3.57
CA THR A 87 27.03 9.53 3.50
C THR A 87 27.42 10.41 2.29
N PRO A 88 26.46 11.13 1.68
CA PRO A 88 25.05 11.17 2.04
C PRO A 88 24.28 9.95 1.53
N ILE A 89 23.20 9.59 2.23
CA ILE A 89 22.17 8.69 1.71
C ILE A 89 21.29 9.48 0.75
N TYR A 90 21.33 9.13 -0.52
CA TYR A 90 20.48 9.78 -1.51
C TYR A 90 19.06 9.22 -1.41
N ARG A 91 18.05 10.09 -1.28
CA ARG A 91 16.64 9.71 -1.31
C ARG A 91 15.94 10.39 -2.48
N SER A 92 15.52 9.62 -3.48
CA SER A 92 14.80 10.15 -4.63
C SER A 92 13.32 10.35 -4.28
N THR A 93 12.87 11.60 -4.39
CA THR A 93 11.51 12.01 -4.07
C THR A 93 10.82 12.65 -5.29
N ARG A 94 9.50 12.48 -5.40
CA ARG A 94 8.69 13.10 -6.48
C ARG A 94 7.94 14.35 -6.06
N ARG A 95 7.80 14.56 -4.75
CA ARG A 95 6.92 15.55 -4.11
C ARG A 95 7.24 15.61 -2.63
N ILE A 96 6.74 16.62 -1.94
CA ILE A 96 6.74 16.64 -0.48
C ILE A 96 5.81 15.53 0.03
N SER A 97 6.27 14.80 1.04
CA SER A 97 5.53 13.69 1.63
C SER A 97 4.77 14.13 2.86
N VAL A 98 3.56 13.59 3.07
CA VAL A 98 2.86 13.67 4.36
C VAL A 98 3.48 12.77 5.42
N PHE A 99 4.29 11.80 5.00
CA PHE A 99 4.97 10.90 5.92
C PHE A 99 6.26 11.58 6.40
N PRO A 100 6.39 11.82 7.71
CA PRO A 100 7.56 12.48 8.25
C PRO A 100 8.79 11.58 8.09
N SER A 101 9.94 12.22 7.95
CA SER A 101 11.25 11.56 7.96
C SER A 101 12.15 12.17 9.02
N LEU A 102 13.16 11.41 9.43
CA LEU A 102 14.17 11.89 10.35
C LEU A 102 14.85 13.14 9.77
N PRO A 103 14.90 14.28 10.50
CA PRO A 103 15.68 15.43 10.10
C PRO A 103 17.17 15.12 10.34
N ASP A 104 17.85 14.65 9.30
CA ASP A 104 19.25 14.22 9.36
C ASP A 104 20.01 14.76 8.15
N THR A 105 21.07 15.53 8.39
CA THR A 105 21.89 16.17 7.34
C THR A 105 22.66 15.16 6.49
N ARG A 106 22.76 13.90 6.93
CA ARG A 106 23.34 12.78 6.16
C ARG A 106 22.37 12.24 5.12
N ILE A 107 21.09 12.62 5.15
CA ILE A 107 20.09 12.24 4.15
C ILE A 107 19.93 13.40 3.17
N GLN A 108 20.23 13.14 1.89
CA GLN A 108 20.10 14.12 0.83
C GLN A 108 18.93 13.76 -0.08
N ASP A 109 17.90 14.60 -0.08
CA ASP A 109 16.81 14.49 -1.04
C ASP A 109 17.24 14.93 -2.43
N ILE A 110 16.91 14.11 -3.44
CA ILE A 110 17.12 14.40 -4.85
C ILE A 110 15.82 14.24 -5.64
N GLY A 111 15.81 14.77 -6.85
CA GLY A 111 14.67 14.66 -7.75
C GLY A 111 14.37 13.22 -8.22
N PRO A 112 13.30 13.04 -9.01
CA PRO A 112 12.94 11.73 -9.55
C PRO A 112 14.03 11.19 -10.48
N ILE A 113 14.30 9.89 -10.41
CA ILE A 113 15.20 9.23 -11.35
C ILE A 113 14.54 9.12 -12.73
N SER A 114 15.27 9.52 -13.77
CA SER A 114 14.86 9.44 -15.17
C SER A 114 15.39 8.17 -15.85
N ARG A 115 16.55 7.66 -15.44
CA ARG A 115 17.19 6.47 -16.02
C ARG A 115 18.28 5.91 -15.11
N TYR A 116 18.56 4.61 -15.24
CA TYR A 116 19.75 3.96 -14.68
C TYR A 116 20.73 3.54 -15.78
N THR A 117 22.02 3.57 -15.47
CA THR A 117 23.10 2.99 -16.29
C THR A 117 24.09 2.23 -15.41
N ILE A 118 24.78 1.26 -15.99
CA ILE A 118 25.89 0.54 -15.34
C ILE A 118 27.17 0.93 -16.08
N ASN A 119 28.21 1.33 -15.35
CA ASN A 119 29.52 1.62 -15.94
C ASN A 119 30.40 0.35 -16.03
N ASP A 120 31.57 0.47 -16.65
CA ASP A 120 32.49 -0.66 -16.87
C ASP A 120 32.99 -1.33 -15.58
N ASN A 121 32.90 -0.64 -14.44
CA ASN A 121 33.27 -1.17 -13.12
C ASN A 121 32.07 -1.77 -12.36
N ASP A 122 30.99 -2.11 -13.06
CA ASP A 122 29.76 -2.64 -12.46
C ASP A 122 29.12 -1.70 -11.44
N LYS A 123 29.40 -0.40 -11.50
CA LYS A 123 28.77 0.58 -10.62
C LYS A 123 27.55 1.21 -11.28
N ILE A 124 26.56 1.48 -10.46
CA ILE A 124 25.28 2.03 -10.91
C ILE A 124 25.40 3.56 -10.93
N THR A 125 24.92 4.17 -12.00
CA THR A 125 24.69 5.61 -12.09
C THR A 125 23.19 5.86 -12.27
N ALA A 126 22.62 6.67 -11.39
CA ALA A 126 21.25 7.14 -11.48
C ALA A 126 21.23 8.54 -12.09
N HIS A 127 20.45 8.72 -13.16
CA HIS A 127 20.25 10.01 -13.83
C HIS A 127 18.99 10.64 -13.26
N VAL A 128 19.09 11.88 -12.77
CA VAL A 128 17.97 12.61 -12.17
C VAL A 128 17.26 13.42 -13.26
N LYS A 129 15.95 13.65 -13.12
CA LYS A 129 15.17 14.43 -14.09
C LYS A 129 15.64 15.89 -14.27
N ASP A 130 16.36 16.45 -13.30
CA ASP A 130 16.94 17.79 -13.38
C ASP A 130 18.27 17.85 -14.16
N GLY A 131 18.74 16.70 -14.67
CA GLY A 131 19.98 16.58 -15.44
C GLY A 131 21.22 16.24 -14.59
N THR A 132 21.10 16.22 -13.26
CA THR A 132 22.18 15.76 -12.38
C THR A 132 22.32 14.24 -12.36
N THR A 133 23.45 13.73 -11.87
CA THR A 133 23.72 12.30 -11.74
C THR A 133 24.20 11.95 -10.34
N VAL A 134 23.86 10.74 -9.89
CA VAL A 134 24.46 10.10 -8.71
C VAL A 134 25.22 8.87 -9.21
N GLU A 135 26.54 8.95 -9.14
CA GLU A 135 27.44 7.91 -9.63
C GLU A 135 27.93 6.99 -8.52
N ASN A 136 28.50 5.85 -8.93
CA ASN A 136 29.15 4.89 -8.03
C ASN A 136 28.22 4.33 -6.96
N ILE A 137 26.94 4.16 -7.27
CA ILE A 137 25.95 3.57 -6.37
C ILE A 137 26.20 2.06 -6.27
N ASP A 138 26.23 1.58 -5.03
CA ASP A 138 26.41 0.17 -4.68
C ASP A 138 25.07 -0.55 -4.56
N ILE A 139 24.07 0.12 -3.98
CA ILE A 139 22.75 -0.46 -3.69
C ILE A 139 21.66 0.56 -3.96
N VAL A 140 20.61 0.12 -4.67
CA VAL A 140 19.37 0.87 -4.85
C VAL A 140 18.24 0.18 -4.07
N LEU A 141 17.64 0.89 -3.12
CA LEU A 141 16.57 0.40 -2.26
C LEU A 141 15.23 1.04 -2.63
N PHE A 142 14.26 0.22 -3.01
CA PHE A 142 12.94 0.66 -3.42
C PHE A 142 11.95 0.59 -2.25
N GLY A 143 11.56 1.76 -1.74
CA GLY A 143 10.42 1.94 -0.83
C GLY A 143 9.18 2.42 -1.60
N THR A 144 8.91 1.81 -2.75
CA THR A 144 7.92 2.25 -3.75
C THR A 144 6.56 1.56 -3.61
N GLY A 145 6.33 0.89 -2.48
CA GLY A 145 5.05 0.30 -2.13
C GLY A 145 4.77 -1.02 -2.84
N TYR A 146 3.50 -1.40 -2.86
CA TYR A 146 3.04 -2.71 -3.27
C TYR A 146 1.78 -2.58 -4.10
N TYR A 147 1.38 -3.66 -4.77
CA TYR A 147 0.08 -3.75 -5.42
C TYR A 147 -0.74 -4.93 -4.87
N PRO A 148 -2.09 -4.84 -4.86
CA PRO A 148 -2.93 -5.90 -4.36
C PRO A 148 -3.04 -7.00 -5.40
N HIS A 149 -2.60 -8.21 -5.05
CA HIS A 149 -2.58 -9.32 -5.99
C HIS A 149 -2.69 -10.66 -5.27
N VAL A 150 -3.67 -11.46 -5.72
CA VAL A 150 -3.96 -12.80 -5.22
C VAL A 150 -3.85 -13.79 -6.37
N PRO A 151 -2.62 -14.13 -6.82
CA PRO A 151 -2.39 -14.90 -8.04
C PRO A 151 -2.96 -16.32 -8.00
N TYR A 152 -3.11 -16.87 -6.79
CA TYR A 152 -3.65 -18.20 -6.56
C TYR A 152 -5.19 -18.25 -6.68
N LEU A 153 -5.88 -17.11 -6.63
CA LEU A 153 -7.34 -17.07 -6.57
C LEU A 153 -7.95 -17.02 -7.97
N ARG A 154 -8.79 -18.02 -8.26
CA ARG A 154 -9.65 -18.04 -9.45
C ARG A 154 -11.11 -17.96 -9.04
N VAL A 155 -11.90 -17.22 -9.82
CA VAL A 155 -13.32 -16.98 -9.57
C VAL A 155 -14.13 -17.26 -10.82
N LEU A 156 -15.38 -17.70 -10.64
CA LEU A 156 -16.37 -17.67 -11.71
C LEU A 156 -16.81 -16.22 -11.94
N HIS A 157 -16.31 -15.61 -13.00
CA HIS A 157 -16.61 -14.23 -13.38
C HIS A 157 -17.50 -14.21 -14.63
N PRO A 158 -18.46 -13.27 -14.75
CA PRO A 158 -19.24 -13.15 -15.97
C PRO A 158 -18.36 -12.79 -17.17
N ASP A 159 -18.58 -13.50 -18.27
CA ASP A 159 -18.03 -13.18 -19.57
C ASP A 159 -18.84 -12.02 -20.17
N PRO A 160 -18.21 -10.86 -20.47
CA PRO A 160 -18.89 -9.72 -21.08
C PRO A 160 -19.52 -10.03 -22.44
N GLN A 161 -19.04 -11.05 -23.15
CA GLN A 161 -19.45 -11.36 -24.52
C GLN A 161 -20.50 -12.46 -24.60
N THR A 162 -20.47 -13.43 -23.70
CA THR A 162 -21.24 -14.68 -23.85
C THR A 162 -22.30 -14.91 -22.78
N CYS A 163 -22.45 -13.99 -21.82
CA CYS A 163 -23.32 -14.11 -20.63
C CYS A 163 -23.03 -15.34 -19.74
N ALA A 164 -22.09 -16.21 -20.11
CA ALA A 164 -21.62 -17.35 -19.32
C ALA A 164 -20.68 -16.89 -18.20
N ARG A 165 -20.47 -17.73 -17.19
CA ARG A 165 -19.41 -17.52 -16.20
C ARG A 165 -18.18 -18.35 -16.57
N LYS A 166 -17.00 -17.75 -16.50
CA LYS A 166 -15.71 -18.42 -16.75
C LYS A 166 -14.84 -18.38 -15.51
N LEU A 167 -14.10 -19.46 -15.27
CA LEU A 167 -13.12 -19.52 -14.21
C LEU A 167 -11.88 -18.72 -14.63
N VAL A 168 -11.65 -17.56 -14.00
CA VAL A 168 -10.58 -16.63 -14.36
C VAL A 168 -9.80 -16.19 -13.11
N PRO A 169 -8.53 -15.79 -13.23
CA PRO A 169 -7.84 -15.08 -12.14
C PRO A 169 -8.61 -13.81 -11.76
N LEU A 170 -8.82 -13.57 -10.46
CA LEU A 170 -9.51 -12.35 -10.03
C LEU A 170 -8.66 -11.09 -10.24
N THR A 171 -7.34 -11.23 -10.11
CA THR A 171 -6.39 -10.12 -10.21
C THR A 171 -5.34 -10.38 -11.29
N SER A 172 -4.87 -9.30 -11.91
CA SER A 172 -3.79 -9.32 -12.89
C SER A 172 -2.90 -8.11 -12.67
N ARG A 173 -1.62 -8.20 -13.07
CA ARG A 173 -0.72 -7.04 -13.19
C ARG A 173 -1.23 -6.00 -14.19
N THR A 174 -2.13 -6.39 -15.10
CA THR A 174 -2.77 -5.53 -16.09
C THR A 174 -4.11 -4.95 -15.64
N THR A 175 -4.55 -5.21 -14.40
CA THR A 175 -5.79 -4.64 -13.87
C THR A 175 -5.63 -3.12 -13.68
N VAL A 176 -6.41 -2.33 -14.42
CA VAL A 176 -6.39 -0.86 -14.36
C VAL A 176 -7.74 -0.31 -13.85
N PRO A 177 -7.74 0.66 -12.91
CA PRO A 177 -6.64 0.94 -11.99
C PRO A 177 -6.32 -0.29 -11.12
N THR A 178 -5.08 -0.38 -10.64
CA THR A 178 -4.58 -1.45 -9.78
C THR A 178 -5.45 -1.64 -8.53
N ARG A 179 -6.09 -2.80 -8.40
CA ARG A 179 -7.03 -3.16 -7.30
C ARG A 179 -7.38 -4.66 -7.30
N ILE A 180 -8.02 -5.14 -6.24
CA ILE A 180 -8.92 -6.30 -6.26
C ILE A 180 -10.27 -5.84 -6.85
N PRO A 181 -10.64 -6.29 -8.06
CA PRO A 181 -11.85 -5.79 -8.71
C PRO A 181 -13.11 -6.49 -8.20
N SER A 182 -14.25 -5.86 -8.48
CA SER A 182 -15.60 -6.39 -8.25
C SER A 182 -15.94 -6.67 -6.79
N LEU A 183 -15.58 -5.76 -5.88
CA LEU A 183 -15.91 -5.87 -4.46
C LEU A 183 -17.03 -4.91 -4.03
N HIS A 184 -18.05 -5.46 -3.40
CA HIS A 184 -19.06 -4.71 -2.65
C HIS A 184 -18.45 -4.21 -1.34
N ASN A 185 -18.48 -2.90 -1.13
CA ASN A 185 -17.89 -2.23 0.03
C ASN A 185 -16.44 -2.64 0.30
N GLN A 186 -15.67 -3.05 -0.73
CA GLN A 186 -14.31 -3.61 -0.59
C GLN A 186 -14.20 -4.88 0.28
N ILE A 187 -15.32 -5.55 0.57
CA ILE A 187 -15.37 -6.74 1.42
C ILE A 187 -15.83 -7.95 0.61
N ILE A 188 -17.02 -7.91 0.00
CA ILE A 188 -17.66 -9.09 -0.60
C ILE A 188 -17.47 -9.11 -2.12
N TYR A 189 -17.10 -10.24 -2.71
CA TYR A 189 -17.06 -10.38 -4.16
C TYR A 189 -18.47 -10.31 -4.78
N ALA A 190 -18.69 -9.33 -5.66
CA ALA A 190 -20.02 -8.95 -6.10
C ALA A 190 -20.77 -10.05 -6.88
N TYR A 191 -20.07 -10.99 -7.52
CA TYR A 191 -20.69 -12.04 -8.32
C TYR A 191 -20.91 -13.35 -7.55
N ASN A 192 -20.21 -13.56 -6.44
CA ASN A 192 -20.43 -14.66 -5.51
C ASN A 192 -20.21 -14.18 -4.06
N PRO A 193 -21.28 -13.88 -3.31
CA PRO A 193 -21.17 -13.33 -1.97
C PRO A 193 -20.54 -14.24 -0.90
N THR A 194 -20.32 -15.51 -1.20
CA THR A 194 -19.62 -16.43 -0.29
C THR A 194 -18.09 -16.27 -0.35
N LEU A 195 -17.58 -15.46 -1.28
CA LEU A 195 -16.18 -15.04 -1.32
C LEU A 195 -16.07 -13.61 -0.78
N ALA A 196 -15.22 -13.41 0.22
CA ALA A 196 -14.97 -12.10 0.81
C ALA A 196 -13.48 -11.83 1.05
N PHE A 197 -13.17 -10.59 1.38
CA PHE A 197 -11.84 -10.06 1.62
C PHE A 197 -11.84 -9.24 2.90
N ILE A 198 -10.89 -9.50 3.79
CA ILE A 198 -10.62 -8.67 4.95
C ILE A 198 -9.18 -8.17 4.83
N GLY A 199 -8.97 -6.87 5.09
CA GLY A 199 -7.69 -6.21 4.83
C GLY A 199 -7.46 -5.81 3.38
N ALA A 200 -8.48 -5.85 2.51
CA ALA A 200 -8.38 -5.29 1.17
C ALA A 200 -8.18 -3.76 1.18
N PRO A 201 -8.91 -2.96 1.99
CA PRO A 201 -8.59 -1.55 2.16
C PRO A 201 -7.26 -1.35 2.91
N THR A 202 -6.42 -0.45 2.40
CA THR A 202 -5.25 0.04 3.15
C THR A 202 -5.69 1.17 4.06
N SER A 203 -5.37 1.06 5.35
CA SER A 203 -5.80 1.96 6.41
C SER A 203 -4.65 2.46 7.25
N PHE A 204 -4.83 3.64 7.87
CA PHE A 204 -3.89 4.12 8.90
C PHE A 204 -4.00 3.34 10.22
N ILE A 205 -5.16 2.73 10.49
CA ILE A 205 -5.44 1.92 11.69
C ILE A 205 -5.96 0.53 11.28
N PRO A 206 -5.08 -0.30 10.67
CA PRO A 206 -5.49 -1.52 9.98
C PRO A 206 -6.23 -2.53 10.86
N PHE A 207 -5.85 -2.67 12.13
CA PHE A 207 -6.49 -3.63 13.04
C PHE A 207 -7.93 -3.22 13.36
N THR A 208 -8.18 -1.95 13.72
CA THR A 208 -9.52 -1.45 13.99
C THR A 208 -10.43 -1.55 12.77
N LEU A 209 -9.90 -1.28 11.57
CA LEU A 209 -10.67 -1.44 10.33
C LEU A 209 -10.94 -2.92 10.01
N ALA A 210 -9.98 -3.82 10.26
CA ALA A 210 -10.17 -5.26 10.08
C ALA A 210 -11.24 -5.82 11.03
N ASP A 211 -11.24 -5.40 12.30
CA ASP A 211 -12.28 -5.78 13.28
C ASP A 211 -13.66 -5.30 12.83
N LEU A 212 -13.76 -4.05 12.37
CA LEU A 212 -15.01 -3.50 11.86
C LEU A 212 -15.51 -4.24 10.62
N THR A 213 -14.65 -4.42 9.61
CA THR A 213 -15.03 -5.06 8.33
C THR A 213 -15.35 -6.55 8.52
N SER A 214 -14.66 -7.25 9.42
CA SER A 214 -14.95 -8.65 9.75
C SER A 214 -16.25 -8.80 10.55
N THR A 215 -16.54 -7.88 11.47
CA THR A 215 -17.82 -7.82 12.19
C THR A 215 -18.98 -7.60 11.22
N TRP A 216 -18.83 -6.63 10.30
CA TRP A 216 -19.84 -6.36 9.27
C TRP A 216 -20.07 -7.58 8.38
N LEU A 217 -18.99 -8.24 7.93
CA LEU A 217 -19.06 -9.45 7.12
C LEU A 217 -19.78 -10.60 7.84
N SER A 218 -19.46 -10.82 9.12
CA SER A 218 -20.10 -11.86 9.94
C SER A 218 -21.61 -11.64 10.01
N LEU A 219 -22.05 -10.40 10.27
CA LEU A 219 -23.47 -10.07 10.33
C LEU A 219 -24.14 -10.16 8.95
N ALA A 220 -23.45 -9.79 7.88
CA ALA A 220 -23.95 -9.96 6.51
C ALA A 220 -24.15 -11.44 6.14
N TRP A 221 -23.17 -12.30 6.44
CA TRP A 221 -23.27 -13.75 6.19
C TRP A 221 -24.27 -14.46 7.09
N SER A 222 -24.52 -13.94 8.30
CA SER A 222 -25.61 -14.41 9.16
C SER A 222 -27.02 -13.98 8.71
N GLY A 223 -27.11 -13.14 7.66
CA GLY A 223 -28.37 -12.61 7.14
C GLY A 223 -28.96 -11.44 7.94
N LEU A 224 -28.25 -10.92 8.93
CA LEU A 224 -28.69 -9.78 9.74
C LEU A 224 -28.49 -8.46 9.00
N ILE A 225 -27.33 -8.27 8.36
CA ILE A 225 -27.11 -7.14 7.43
C ILE A 225 -27.47 -7.60 6.02
N LEU A 226 -28.43 -6.92 5.40
CA LEU A 226 -28.85 -7.25 4.04
C LEU A 226 -27.87 -6.64 3.03
N ILE A 227 -27.22 -7.50 2.25
CA ILE A 227 -26.43 -7.08 1.10
C ILE A 227 -27.32 -6.91 -0.15
N PRO A 228 -27.00 -5.99 -1.07
CA PRO A 228 -27.80 -5.83 -2.28
C PRO A 228 -27.91 -7.15 -3.06
N PRO A 229 -29.10 -7.53 -3.59
CA PRO A 229 -29.33 -8.87 -4.11
C PRO A 229 -28.67 -9.12 -5.47
N THR A 230 -28.44 -8.06 -6.25
CA THR A 230 -27.87 -8.17 -7.60
C THR A 230 -26.40 -7.78 -7.64
N PRO A 231 -25.57 -8.41 -8.49
CA PRO A 231 -24.19 -7.95 -8.72
C PRO A 231 -24.12 -6.48 -9.12
N LYS A 232 -25.05 -6.00 -9.95
CA LYS A 232 -25.12 -4.59 -10.37
C LYS A 232 -25.22 -3.64 -9.18
N ALA A 233 -26.11 -3.93 -8.23
CA ALA A 233 -26.28 -3.10 -7.03
C ALA A 233 -25.05 -3.22 -6.10
N ARG A 234 -24.48 -4.41 -5.96
CA ARG A 234 -23.25 -4.64 -5.18
C ARG A 234 -22.05 -3.86 -5.70
N LEU A 235 -21.95 -3.69 -7.02
CA LEU A 235 -20.87 -2.94 -7.69
C LEU A 235 -21.02 -1.40 -7.64
N ALA A 236 -22.15 -0.88 -7.14
CA ALA A 236 -22.41 0.57 -7.17
C ALA A 236 -21.33 1.37 -6.42
N TYR A 237 -20.89 0.88 -5.25
CA TYR A 237 -19.81 1.48 -4.47
C TYR A 237 -18.49 1.53 -5.26
N GLU A 238 -18.08 0.39 -5.84
CA GLU A 238 -16.84 0.31 -6.63
C GLU A 238 -16.88 1.27 -7.83
N GLN A 239 -17.99 1.29 -8.57
CA GLN A 239 -18.16 2.17 -9.72
C GLN A 239 -18.13 3.65 -9.33
N GLY A 240 -18.79 4.02 -8.23
CA GLY A 240 -18.74 5.37 -7.68
C GLY A 240 -17.32 5.79 -7.33
N ARG A 241 -16.62 4.96 -6.56
CA ARG A 241 -15.25 5.21 -6.12
C ARG A 241 -14.27 5.30 -7.30
N LEU A 242 -14.40 4.45 -8.31
CA LEU A 242 -13.57 4.53 -9.53
C LEU A 242 -13.73 5.86 -10.25
N ARG A 243 -14.95 6.41 -10.34
CA ARG A 243 -15.19 7.74 -10.94
C ARG A 243 -14.54 8.85 -10.12
N THR A 244 -14.77 8.87 -8.82
CA THR A 244 -14.16 9.87 -7.91
C THR A 244 -12.62 9.85 -7.97
N LEU A 245 -12.02 8.65 -8.04
CA LEU A 245 -10.56 8.53 -8.17
C LEU A 245 -10.06 8.98 -9.54
N ALA A 246 -10.80 8.70 -10.61
CA ALA A 246 -10.45 9.16 -11.96
C ALA A 246 -10.46 10.70 -12.03
N GLU A 247 -11.49 11.32 -11.46
CA GLU A 247 -11.62 12.78 -11.33
C GLU A 247 -10.41 13.36 -10.57
N GLN A 248 -10.12 12.85 -9.36
CA GLN A 248 -8.99 13.32 -8.56
C GLN A 248 -7.63 13.16 -9.24
N ARG A 249 -7.43 12.03 -9.93
CA ARG A 249 -6.16 11.80 -10.65
C ARG A 249 -6.01 12.73 -11.85
N SER A 250 -7.12 13.24 -12.41
CA SER A 250 -7.10 14.20 -13.51
C SER A 250 -6.78 15.64 -13.07
N GLU A 251 -6.90 15.94 -11.78
CA GLU A 251 -6.59 17.27 -11.21
C GLU A 251 -5.07 17.55 -11.11
N SER A 252 -4.22 16.56 -11.39
CA SER A 252 -2.76 16.69 -11.31
C SER A 252 -2.06 15.92 -12.42
N ASP A 253 -1.07 16.54 -13.06
CA ASP A 253 -0.21 15.88 -14.07
C ASP A 253 0.68 14.78 -13.48
N ASN A 254 0.84 14.75 -12.15
CA ASN A 254 1.64 13.77 -11.44
C ASN A 254 0.91 13.36 -10.15
N PRO A 255 -0.18 12.57 -10.23
CA PRO A 255 -0.95 12.20 -9.05
C PRO A 255 -0.15 11.30 -8.10
N SER A 256 -0.48 11.35 -6.80
CA SER A 256 0.12 10.47 -5.81
C SER A 256 -0.34 9.02 -6.01
N ASP A 257 0.54 8.05 -5.72
CA ASP A 257 0.18 6.63 -5.71
C ASP A 257 -0.72 6.27 -4.51
N LEU A 258 -0.85 7.18 -3.53
CA LEU A 258 -1.84 7.07 -2.47
C LEU A 258 -3.26 7.33 -2.97
N ILE A 259 -3.43 7.97 -4.13
CA ILE A 259 -4.74 8.09 -4.79
C ILE A 259 -5.00 6.79 -5.54
N ASN A 260 -5.27 5.73 -4.79
CA ASN A 260 -5.52 4.38 -5.31
C ASN A 260 -6.82 3.79 -4.75
N PHE A 261 -7.30 2.71 -5.37
CA PHE A 261 -8.63 2.18 -5.09
C PHE A 261 -8.79 1.71 -3.65
N HIS A 262 -7.80 1.07 -3.05
CA HIS A 262 -7.96 0.51 -1.71
C HIS A 262 -7.45 1.41 -0.59
N PHE A 263 -6.66 2.43 -0.91
CA PHE A 263 -6.24 3.43 0.05
C PHE A 263 -7.37 4.44 0.28
N LEU A 264 -8.05 4.32 1.42
CA LEU A 264 -9.21 5.15 1.73
C LEU A 264 -8.80 6.59 2.03
N GLY A 265 -7.66 6.80 2.71
CA GLY A 265 -7.16 8.14 3.02
C GLY A 265 -8.20 8.99 3.77
N ARG A 266 -8.59 10.12 3.18
CA ARG A 266 -9.64 11.01 3.69
C ARG A 266 -11.04 10.39 3.71
N TYR A 267 -11.29 9.33 2.95
CA TYR A 267 -12.58 8.63 2.87
C TYR A 267 -12.75 7.53 3.92
N GLU A 268 -11.70 7.25 4.71
CA GLU A 268 -11.71 6.15 5.67
C GLU A 268 -12.77 6.34 6.76
N MET A 269 -12.90 7.55 7.30
CA MET A 269 -13.88 7.84 8.35
C MET A 269 -15.30 7.59 7.86
N GLU A 270 -15.68 8.16 6.72
CA GLU A 270 -17.03 8.00 6.15
C GLU A 270 -17.33 6.53 5.85
N TYR A 271 -16.37 5.82 5.24
CA TYR A 271 -16.51 4.39 4.96
C TYR A 271 -16.74 3.57 6.24
N ALA A 272 -15.91 3.78 7.25
CA ALA A 272 -16.00 3.04 8.49
C ALA A 272 -17.25 3.41 9.32
N ARG A 273 -17.65 4.69 9.31
CA ARG A 273 -18.89 5.13 9.93
C ARG A 273 -20.11 4.42 9.33
N GLY A 274 -20.18 4.32 8.00
CA GLY A 274 -21.29 3.62 7.33
C GLY A 274 -21.37 2.13 7.71
N LEU A 275 -20.23 1.42 7.73
CA LEU A 275 -20.23 0.01 8.17
C LEU A 275 -20.63 -0.12 9.65
N ARG A 276 -20.18 0.80 10.50
CA ARG A 276 -20.53 0.80 11.92
C ARG A 276 -22.04 1.05 12.12
N GLU A 277 -22.62 1.98 11.37
CA GLU A 277 -24.05 2.25 11.40
C GLU A 277 -24.87 1.00 11.04
N ASP A 278 -24.50 0.29 9.97
CA ASP A 278 -25.13 -0.98 9.60
C ASP A 278 -25.07 -2.01 10.72
N ILE A 279 -23.90 -2.14 11.37
CA ILE A 279 -23.68 -3.10 12.48
C ILE A 279 -24.56 -2.74 13.68
N VAL A 280 -24.51 -1.49 14.13
CA VAL A 280 -25.23 -1.04 15.33
C VAL A 280 -26.74 -1.11 15.11
N MET A 281 -27.23 -0.88 13.89
CA MET A 281 -28.64 -0.99 13.55
C MET A 281 -29.20 -2.41 13.81
N VAL A 282 -28.40 -3.46 13.59
CA VAL A 282 -28.83 -4.86 13.76
C VAL A 282 -28.34 -5.49 15.07
N ARG A 283 -27.37 -4.88 15.73
CA ARG A 283 -26.74 -5.30 16.99
C ARG A 283 -26.35 -4.08 17.83
N ASP A 284 -27.33 -3.46 18.45
CA ASP A 284 -27.17 -2.25 19.29
C ASP A 284 -26.11 -2.40 20.40
N GLY A 285 -25.98 -3.59 21.00
CA GLY A 285 -24.99 -3.88 22.04
C GLY A 285 -23.53 -3.71 21.60
N LEU A 286 -23.25 -3.64 20.30
CA LEU A 286 -21.91 -3.37 19.78
C LEU A 286 -21.56 -1.87 19.73
N ASP A 287 -22.51 -0.95 19.96
CA ASP A 287 -22.26 0.49 19.93
C ASP A 287 -21.23 0.92 20.99
N GLY A 288 -21.29 0.33 22.19
CA GLY A 288 -20.34 0.56 23.28
C GLY A 288 -19.01 -0.19 23.14
N VAL A 289 -18.88 -1.09 22.16
CA VAL A 289 -17.72 -1.97 21.99
C VAL A 289 -16.86 -1.55 20.79
N LEU A 290 -17.50 -1.25 19.66
CA LEU A 290 -16.80 -0.86 18.46
C LEU A 290 -16.19 0.53 18.59
N ALA A 291 -14.98 0.69 18.05
CA ALA A 291 -14.34 1.99 17.93
C ALA A 291 -15.28 3.01 17.27
N ARG A 292 -15.28 4.23 17.78
CA ARG A 292 -16.03 5.34 17.18
C ARG A 292 -15.30 5.80 15.93
N TRP A 293 -16.04 6.29 14.96
CA TRP A 293 -15.48 6.88 13.74
C TRP A 293 -16.05 8.29 13.62
N ASP A 294 -15.60 9.14 14.54
CA ASP A 294 -16.01 10.52 14.72
C ASP A 294 -14.84 11.49 14.45
N ASP A 295 -15.17 12.79 14.39
CA ASP A 295 -14.21 13.84 14.09
C ASP A 295 -13.06 13.88 15.11
N ASP A 296 -13.30 13.51 16.37
CA ASP A 296 -12.27 13.43 17.41
C ASP A 296 -11.26 12.32 17.16
N GLN A 297 -11.73 11.12 16.77
CA GLN A 297 -10.84 10.03 16.37
C GLN A 297 -10.11 10.37 15.07
N ASP A 298 -10.79 11.02 14.12
CA ASP A 298 -10.17 11.41 12.85
C ASP A 298 -9.09 12.48 13.06
N GLY A 299 -9.34 13.45 13.93
CA GLY A 299 -8.37 14.45 14.35
C GLY A 299 -7.11 13.81 14.97
N ARG A 300 -7.28 12.82 15.86
CA ARG A 300 -6.16 12.05 16.41
C ARG A 300 -5.37 11.30 15.33
N ARG A 301 -6.07 10.69 14.36
CA ARG A 301 -5.46 9.99 13.23
C ARG A 301 -4.62 10.93 12.37
N PHE A 302 -5.11 12.11 12.03
CA PHE A 302 -4.34 13.11 11.27
C PHE A 302 -3.17 13.68 12.06
N ALA A 303 -3.33 13.88 13.38
CA ALA A 303 -2.26 14.35 14.25
C ALA A 303 -1.12 13.32 14.46
N MET A 304 -1.34 12.05 14.13
CA MET A 304 -0.34 10.97 14.29
C MET A 304 0.99 11.32 13.59
N TYR A 305 0.96 11.88 12.38
CA TYR A 305 2.18 12.24 11.67
C TYR A 305 2.90 13.43 12.28
N ALA A 306 2.18 14.41 12.80
CA ALA A 306 2.77 15.52 13.55
C ALA A 306 3.45 15.01 14.82
N LYS A 307 2.80 14.10 15.56
CA LYS A 307 3.37 13.45 16.75
C LYS A 307 4.59 12.59 16.43
N LYS A 308 4.54 11.83 15.32
CA LYS A 308 5.70 11.09 14.81
C LYS A 308 6.85 12.03 14.47
N LEU A 309 6.58 13.15 13.80
CA LEU A 309 7.60 14.13 13.46
C LEU A 309 8.25 14.72 14.71
N GLU A 310 7.46 15.14 15.71
CA GLU A 310 7.97 15.60 17.02
C GLU A 310 8.93 14.56 17.64
N SER A 311 8.52 13.29 17.67
CA SER A 311 9.39 12.21 18.16
C SER A 311 10.69 12.08 17.37
N LEU A 312 10.67 12.29 16.06
CA LEU A 312 11.86 12.19 15.21
C LEU A 312 12.86 13.33 15.48
N PHE A 313 12.37 14.56 15.69
CA PHE A 313 13.22 15.69 16.09
C PHE A 313 13.89 15.45 17.46
N ILE A 314 13.11 14.94 18.42
CA ILE A 314 13.65 14.56 19.75
C ILE A 314 14.75 13.50 19.59
N SER A 315 14.50 12.45 18.80
CA SER A 315 15.49 11.40 18.54
C SER A 315 16.74 11.91 17.81
N ALA A 316 16.61 12.93 16.97
CA ALA A 316 17.73 13.54 16.26
C ALA A 316 18.55 14.53 17.11
N GLY A 317 18.04 14.93 18.28
CA GLY A 317 18.65 15.98 19.11
C GLY A 317 18.60 17.37 18.45
N VAL A 318 17.63 17.61 17.58
CA VAL A 318 17.47 18.87 16.84
C VAL A 318 16.22 19.60 17.34
N GLU A 319 16.33 20.89 17.65
CA GLU A 319 15.16 21.72 17.94
C GLU A 319 14.34 21.94 16.67
N ARG A 320 13.04 21.69 16.75
CA ARG A 320 12.13 22.02 15.66
C ARG A 320 11.88 23.52 15.68
N GLU A 321 12.38 24.25 14.68
CA GLU A 321 11.88 25.60 14.40
C GLU A 321 10.40 25.49 14.04
N ILE A 322 9.54 25.98 14.93
CA ILE A 322 8.10 26.04 14.69
C ILE A 322 7.87 27.22 13.74
N ASP A 323 7.75 26.97 12.45
CA ASP A 323 7.29 27.98 11.52
C ASP A 323 5.78 28.21 11.75
N VAL A 324 5.46 29.30 12.46
CA VAL A 324 4.11 29.66 12.88
C VAL A 324 3.21 30.03 11.68
N ASN A 325 3.77 30.11 10.47
CA ASN A 325 3.05 30.51 9.25
C ASN A 325 2.74 29.37 8.27
N ALA A 326 3.12 28.13 8.57
CA ALA A 326 2.85 26.96 7.72
C ALA A 326 1.63 26.17 8.24
N THR A 327 0.42 26.70 8.01
CA THR A 327 -0.86 25.99 8.17
C THR A 327 -1.45 25.62 6.81
#